data_AF-A0A4R6A9Z4-F1
#
_entry.id   AF-A0A4R6A9Z4-F1
#
_cell.length_a   1.000
_cell.length_b   1.000
_cell.length_c   1.000
_cell.angle_alpha   90.00
_cell.angle_beta   90.00
_cell.angle_gamma   90.00
#
_symmetry.space_group_name_H-M   'P 1'
#
loop_
_entity.id
_entity.type
_entity.pdbx_description
1 polymer ?
#
loop_
_entity_poly.entity_id
_entity_poly.type
_entity_poly.pdbx_seq_one_letter_code
_entity_poly.pdbx_strand_id
1 'polypeptide(L)'
;MAHFEYAVLPTPTELPRRKGVKGAAARFSAGLTELLNAMGRDGWEYVRADTMVASEKSRILRKPQETRIGVLVFRRPLDRDAAQDDRDSPPLTAAPRPDPAAWDDDAAPDWPAPPQEPAPQDDDAPDGDGRTPLAATRGTPGRLRPVPGAGRD
;
A
#
# COMPACT_ATOMS: atom_id res chain seq x y z
N MET A 1 38.44 -3.08 12.39
CA MET A 1 37.35 -2.41 11.65
C MET A 1 36.20 -3.39 11.59
N ALA A 2 34.98 -2.97 11.91
CA ALA A 2 33.82 -3.85 11.85
C ALA A 2 33.51 -4.20 10.39
N HIS A 3 33.35 -5.49 10.10
CA HIS A 3 32.93 -6.00 8.79
C HIS A 3 31.43 -6.26 8.81
N PHE A 4 30.72 -5.82 7.76
CA PHE A 4 29.28 -5.96 7.65
C PHE A 4 28.88 -6.69 6.37
N GLU A 5 27.87 -7.54 6.49
CA GLU A 5 27.09 -8.06 5.39
C GLU A 5 25.89 -7.13 5.15
N TYR A 6 25.49 -6.91 3.90
CA TYR A 6 24.35 -6.06 3.54
C TYR A 6 23.29 -6.85 2.78
N ALA A 7 22.03 -6.58 3.12
CA ALA A 7 20.87 -7.08 2.39
C ALA A 7 20.06 -5.90 1.84
N VAL A 8 19.69 -5.96 0.57
CA VAL A 8 18.86 -4.94 -0.09
C VAL A 8 17.59 -5.60 -0.58
N LEU A 9 16.46 -5.18 -0.03
CA LEU A 9 15.15 -5.76 -0.32
C LEU A 9 14.25 -4.72 -0.96
N PRO A 10 13.47 -5.06 -2.00
CA PRO A 10 12.49 -4.14 -2.55
C PRO A 10 11.45 -3.79 -1.49
N THR A 11 11.01 -2.54 -1.47
CA THR A 11 9.89 -2.12 -0.63
C THR A 11 8.63 -2.90 -1.04
N PRO A 12 7.80 -3.35 -0.09
CA PRO A 12 6.54 -4.02 -0.40
C PRO A 12 5.64 -3.10 -1.25
N THR A 13 5.37 -3.50 -2.50
CA THR A 13 4.48 -2.77 -3.43
C THR A 13 3.02 -3.18 -3.28
N GLU A 14 2.78 -4.43 -2.88
CA GLU A 14 1.46 -4.99 -2.62
C GLU A 14 1.41 -5.59 -1.22
N LEU A 15 0.30 -5.38 -0.53
CA LEU A 15 0.21 -5.69 0.89
C LEU A 15 -0.87 -6.72 1.14
N PRO A 16 -0.55 -7.79 1.87
CA PRO A 16 -1.51 -8.84 2.17
C PRO A 16 -2.69 -8.24 2.93
N ARG A 17 -3.91 -8.50 2.43
CA ARG A 17 -5.13 -8.09 3.13
C ARG A 17 -5.24 -8.89 4.42
N ARG A 18 -5.08 -8.23 5.57
CA ARG A 18 -5.28 -8.85 6.88
C ARG A 18 -6.63 -8.47 7.48
N LYS A 19 -7.23 -9.41 8.21
CA LYS A 19 -8.51 -9.21 8.91
C LYS A 19 -8.35 -8.06 9.90
N GLY A 20 -9.23 -7.06 9.82
CA GLY A 20 -9.21 -5.89 10.70
C GLY A 20 -8.37 -4.70 10.19
N VAL A 21 -7.54 -4.85 9.16
CA VAL A 21 -6.75 -3.74 8.60
C VAL A 21 -7.47 -3.12 7.40
N LYS A 22 -8.05 -1.94 7.62
CA LYS A 22 -8.78 -1.16 6.60
C LYS A 22 -7.92 -0.03 6.05
N GLY A 23 -8.02 0.22 4.75
CA GLY A 23 -7.29 1.29 4.07
C GLY A 23 -5.93 0.87 3.53
N ALA A 24 -5.44 1.60 2.52
CA ALA A 24 -4.16 1.32 1.85
C ALA A 24 -2.96 1.59 2.78
N ALA A 25 -2.94 2.74 3.45
CA ALA A 25 -1.87 3.11 4.38
C ALA A 25 -1.71 2.11 5.53
N ALA A 26 -2.80 1.67 6.15
CA ALA A 26 -2.74 0.71 7.25
C ALA A 26 -2.21 -0.66 6.81
N ARG A 27 -2.59 -1.12 5.60
CA ARG A 27 -2.02 -2.35 5.02
C ARG A 27 -0.53 -2.17 4.78
N PHE A 28 -0.11 -1.00 4.29
CA PHE A 28 1.28 -0.68 4.01
C PHE A 28 2.14 -0.75 5.26
N SER A 29 1.71 -0.05 6.31
CA SER A 29 2.37 -0.07 7.60
C SER A 29 2.47 -1.49 8.15
N ALA A 30 1.39 -2.28 8.10
CA ALA A 30 1.40 -3.66 8.60
C ALA A 30 2.42 -4.55 7.86
N GLY A 31 2.48 -4.48 6.52
CA GLY A 31 3.44 -5.25 5.75
C GLY A 31 4.89 -4.80 5.98
N LEU A 32 5.11 -3.48 6.09
CA LEU A 32 6.43 -2.94 6.42
C LEU A 32 6.88 -3.38 7.82
N THR A 33 6.00 -3.31 8.82
CA THR A 33 6.28 -3.80 10.17
C THR A 33 6.63 -5.29 10.18
N GLU A 34 5.89 -6.12 9.43
CA GLU A 34 6.18 -7.55 9.32
C GLU A 34 7.57 -7.81 8.74
N LEU A 35 7.94 -7.10 7.67
CA LEU A 35 9.26 -7.19 7.03
C LEU A 35 10.37 -6.75 7.99
N LEU A 36 10.22 -5.59 8.64
CA LEU A 36 11.22 -5.08 9.58
C LEU A 36 11.43 -6.05 10.76
N ASN A 37 10.34 -6.59 11.30
CA ASN A 37 10.42 -7.57 12.38
C ASN A 37 11.03 -8.91 11.93
N ALA A 38 10.77 -9.34 10.70
CA ALA A 38 11.40 -10.53 10.14
C ALA A 38 12.91 -10.35 10.01
N MET A 39 13.34 -9.24 9.42
CA MET A 39 14.76 -8.91 9.29
C MET A 39 15.44 -8.78 10.66
N GLY A 40 14.80 -8.08 11.60
CA GLY A 40 15.31 -7.94 12.97
C GLY A 40 15.47 -9.29 13.69
N ARG A 41 14.52 -10.22 13.52
CA ARG A 41 14.63 -11.58 14.08
C ARG A 41 15.80 -12.37 13.51
N ASP A 42 16.13 -12.14 12.25
CA ASP A 42 17.24 -12.79 11.54
C ASP A 42 18.60 -12.09 11.80
N GLY A 43 18.62 -11.11 12.71
CA GLY A 43 19.82 -10.39 13.14
C GLY A 43 20.23 -9.26 12.21
N TRP A 44 19.35 -8.81 11.32
CA TRP A 44 19.59 -7.66 10.46
C TRP A 44 19.16 -6.36 11.12
N GLU A 45 19.99 -5.34 11.00
CA GLU A 45 19.73 -3.97 11.42
C GLU A 45 19.26 -3.14 10.21
N TYR A 46 18.20 -2.35 10.41
CA TYR A 46 17.73 -1.42 9.39
C TYR A 46 18.66 -0.21 9.28
N VAL A 47 19.10 0.10 8.06
CA VAL A 47 20.00 1.24 7.79
C VAL A 47 19.22 2.41 7.20
N ARG A 48 18.54 2.19 6.07
CA ARG A 48 17.79 3.24 5.37
C ARG A 48 16.83 2.69 4.31
N ALA A 49 15.94 3.55 3.85
CA ALA A 49 15.22 3.39 2.59
C ALA A 49 15.92 4.20 1.50
N ASP A 50 15.93 3.68 0.28
CA ASP A 50 16.53 4.34 -0.88
C ASP A 50 15.62 4.17 -2.10
N THR A 51 15.83 4.97 -3.15
CA THR A 51 15.08 4.86 -4.41
C THR A 51 16.04 4.74 -5.57
N MET A 52 15.97 3.62 -6.28
CA MET A 52 16.84 3.33 -7.42
C MET A 52 16.05 3.37 -8.72
N VAL A 53 16.74 3.64 -9.83
CA VAL A 53 16.17 3.50 -11.18
C VAL A 53 16.66 2.18 -11.76
N ALA A 54 15.73 1.30 -12.10
CA ALA A 54 16.01 0.05 -12.80
C ALA A 54 15.60 0.17 -14.27
N SER A 55 16.47 -0.27 -15.17
CA SER A 55 16.13 -0.38 -16.60
C SER A 55 15.56 -1.77 -16.88
N GLU A 56 14.29 -1.84 -17.21
CA GLU A 56 13.69 -3.11 -17.65
C GLU A 56 14.10 -3.40 -19.09
N LYS A 57 14.49 -4.66 -19.37
CA LYS A 57 14.86 -5.07 -20.73
C LYS A 57 13.68 -4.79 -21.67
N SER A 58 13.95 -3.95 -22.67
CA SER A 58 13.01 -3.65 -23.74
C SER A 58 12.42 -4.94 -24.31
N ARG A 59 11.09 -5.05 -24.30
CA ARG A 59 10.36 -6.00 -25.13
C ARG A 59 10.46 -5.50 -26.57
N ILE A 60 10.85 -6.38 -27.50
CA ILE A 60 11.05 -6.09 -28.93
C ILE A 60 9.90 -5.18 -29.42
N LEU A 61 10.27 -4.04 -30.04
CA LEU A 61 9.45 -2.86 -30.42
C LEU A 61 9.21 -1.74 -29.37
N ARG A 62 9.60 -1.87 -28.10
CA ARG A 62 9.40 -0.81 -27.08
C ARG A 62 10.71 -0.16 -26.65
N LYS A 63 10.68 1.14 -26.36
CA LYS A 63 11.83 1.83 -25.74
C LYS A 63 12.12 1.22 -24.35
N PRO A 64 13.38 1.21 -23.88
CA PRO A 64 13.69 0.85 -22.50
C PRO A 64 12.86 1.71 -21.55
N GLN A 65 12.21 1.09 -20.57
CA GLN A 65 11.45 1.78 -19.55
C GLN A 65 12.29 1.85 -18.28
N GLU A 66 12.49 3.07 -17.77
CA GLU A 66 13.11 3.31 -16.48
C GLU A 66 12.03 3.26 -15.39
N THR A 67 12.15 2.30 -14.49
CA THR A 67 11.22 2.11 -13.37
C THR A 67 11.92 2.54 -12.07
N ARG A 68 11.30 3.43 -11.30
CA ARG A 68 11.77 3.78 -9.95
C ARG A 68 11.33 2.70 -8.97
N ILE A 69 12.28 2.12 -8.25
CA ILE A 69 12.05 1.05 -7.27
C ILE A 69 12.55 1.52 -5.92
N GLY A 70 11.66 1.51 -4.92
CA GLY A 70 12.05 1.69 -3.52
C GLY A 70 12.74 0.45 -2.99
N VAL A 71 13.81 0.64 -2.22
CA VAL A 71 14.55 -0.44 -1.57
C VAL A 71 14.77 -0.13 -0.09
N LEU A 72 14.85 -1.19 0.72
CA LEU A 72 15.22 -1.14 2.12
C LEU A 72 16.59 -1.79 2.28
N VAL A 73 17.51 -1.07 2.90
CA VAL A 73 18.88 -1.50 3.13
C VAL A 73 19.02 -1.94 4.58
N PHE A 74 19.53 -3.14 4.75
CA PHE A 74 19.85 -3.73 6.04
C PHE A 74 21.33 -4.10 6.11
N ARG A 75 21.87 -4.16 7.32
CA ARG A 75 23.22 -4.64 7.59
C ARG A 75 23.24 -5.62 8.75
N ARG A 76 24.23 -6.50 8.80
CA ARG A 76 24.57 -7.27 10.00
C ARG A 76 26.08 -7.46 10.09
N PRO A 77 26.66 -7.45 11.30
CA PRO A 77 28.09 -7.67 11.46
C PRO A 77 28.47 -9.12 11.10
N LEU A 78 29.60 -9.29 10.40
CA LEU A 78 30.17 -10.60 10.08
C LEU A 78 30.88 -11.24 11.29
N ASP A 79 31.49 -10.39 12.13
CA ASP A 79 32.11 -10.80 13.38
C ASP A 79 31.13 -10.56 14.54
N ARG A 80 30.81 -11.62 15.30
CA ARG A 80 29.85 -11.52 16.42
C ARG A 80 30.29 -10.53 17.50
N ASP A 81 31.58 -10.33 17.70
CA ASP A 81 32.10 -9.37 18.68
C ASP A 81 31.88 -7.92 18.26
N ALA A 82 31.88 -7.64 16.94
CA ALA A 82 31.53 -6.31 16.41
C ALA A 82 30.04 -5.97 16.60
N ALA A 83 29.17 -6.97 16.75
CA ALA A 83 27.75 -6.76 17.04
C ALA A 83 27.49 -6.19 18.43
N GLN A 84 28.43 -6.38 19.36
CA GLN A 84 28.29 -5.94 20.74
C GLN A 84 28.73 -4.47 20.89
N ASP A 85 29.77 -4.07 20.16
CA ASP A 85 30.27 -2.68 20.10
C ASP A 85 29.23 -1.69 19.54
N ASP A 86 28.48 -2.07 18.49
CA ASP A 86 27.45 -1.20 17.92
C ASP A 86 26.20 -1.06 18.83
N ARG A 87 25.90 -2.06 19.68
CA ARG A 87 24.79 -2.00 20.65
C ARG A 87 25.06 -1.03 21.81
N ASP A 88 26.32 -0.69 22.05
CA ASP A 88 26.73 0.33 23.02
C ASP A 88 26.61 1.76 22.45
N SER A 89 26.07 1.92 21.23
CA SER A 89 25.58 3.22 20.77
C SER A 89 24.60 3.80 21.79
N PRO A 90 24.74 5.08 22.18
CA PRO A 90 23.92 5.65 23.24
C PRO A 90 22.45 5.46 22.89
N PRO A 91 21.61 5.03 23.86
CA PRO A 91 20.19 4.83 23.60
C PRO A 91 19.64 6.12 23.00
N LEU A 92 18.93 5.99 21.87
CA LEU A 92 18.15 7.09 21.34
C LEU A 92 17.18 7.47 22.46
N THR A 93 17.49 8.54 23.20
CA THR A 93 16.67 8.99 24.32
C THR A 93 15.26 9.11 23.78
N ALA A 94 14.34 8.29 24.29
CA ALA A 94 12.95 8.36 23.86
C ALA A 94 12.52 9.82 24.01
N ALA A 95 12.18 10.45 22.89
CA ALA A 95 11.56 11.76 22.93
C ALA A 95 10.40 11.65 23.93
N PRO A 96 10.19 12.66 24.80
CA PRO A 96 9.11 12.62 25.77
C PRO A 96 7.83 12.23 25.03
N ARG A 97 7.23 11.11 25.45
CA ARG A 97 5.96 10.65 24.90
C ARG A 97 5.00 11.84 25.09
N PRO A 98 4.39 12.37 24.02
CA PRO A 98 3.46 13.47 24.16
C PRO A 98 2.39 13.03 25.17
N ASP A 99 2.18 13.85 26.18
CA ASP A 99 1.13 13.62 27.16
C ASP A 99 -0.19 13.58 26.38
N PRO A 100 -0.99 12.50 26.46
CA PRO A 100 -2.31 12.48 25.84
C PRO A 100 -3.22 13.61 26.35
N ALA A 101 -2.91 14.23 27.51
CA ALA A 101 -3.59 15.43 28.01
C ALA A 101 -3.04 16.76 27.46
N ALA A 102 -1.91 16.75 26.73
CA ALA A 102 -1.38 17.94 26.03
C ALA A 102 -2.03 18.15 24.65
N TRP A 103 -3.02 17.32 24.32
CA TRP A 103 -3.91 17.55 23.20
C TRP A 103 -4.95 18.55 23.68
N ASP A 104 -4.74 19.83 23.42
CA ASP A 104 -5.83 20.79 23.47
C ASP A 104 -6.84 20.37 22.39
N ASP A 105 -7.97 19.79 22.80
CA ASP A 105 -9.10 19.49 21.89
C ASP A 105 -9.61 20.77 21.18
N ASP A 106 -9.30 21.95 21.74
CA ASP A 106 -9.60 23.27 21.17
C ASP A 106 -8.50 23.81 20.22
N ALA A 107 -7.33 23.18 20.14
CA ALA A 107 -6.28 23.56 19.19
C ALA A 107 -6.46 22.80 17.86
N ALA A 108 -7.66 22.88 17.29
CA ALA A 108 -7.83 22.53 15.89
C ALA A 108 -6.94 23.48 15.06
N PRO A 109 -6.04 22.96 14.20
CA PRO A 109 -5.42 23.81 13.18
C PRO A 109 -6.55 24.49 12.40
N ASP A 110 -6.48 25.81 12.23
CA ASP A 110 -7.44 26.59 11.41
C ASP A 110 -7.19 26.30 9.92
N TRP A 111 -7.36 25.02 9.57
CA TRP A 111 -7.25 24.55 8.22
C TRP A 111 -8.50 25.03 7.49
N PRO A 112 -8.35 25.68 6.32
CA PRO A 112 -9.51 26.09 5.55
C PRO A 112 -10.36 24.85 5.29
N ALA A 113 -11.65 24.95 5.61
CA ALA A 113 -12.60 23.89 5.38
C ALA A 113 -12.47 23.41 3.93
N PRO A 114 -12.43 22.09 3.67
CA PRO A 114 -12.46 21.60 2.30
C PRO A 114 -13.68 22.20 1.59
N PRO A 115 -13.56 22.60 0.31
CA PRO A 115 -14.69 23.10 -0.45
C PRO A 115 -15.85 22.10 -0.33
N GLN A 116 -17.00 22.57 0.16
CA GLN A 116 -18.20 21.74 0.17
C GLN A 116 -18.57 21.44 -1.29
N GLU A 117 -18.48 20.17 -1.70
CA GLU A 117 -19.11 19.74 -2.93
C GLU A 117 -20.60 20.07 -2.82
N PRO A 118 -21.20 20.74 -3.82
CA PRO A 118 -22.62 20.99 -3.82
C PRO A 118 -23.34 19.63 -3.76
N ALA A 119 -24.32 19.53 -2.85
CA ALA A 119 -25.18 18.36 -2.77
C ALA A 119 -25.76 18.07 -4.15
N PRO A 120 -25.87 16.79 -4.57
CA PRO A 120 -26.57 16.45 -5.79
C PRO A 120 -28.00 17.01 -5.66
N GLN A 121 -28.31 17.96 -6.52
CA GLN A 121 -29.68 18.41 -6.71
C GLN A 121 -30.37 17.28 -7.46
N ASP A 122 -31.24 16.57 -6.77
CA ASP A 122 -32.27 15.75 -7.41
C ASP A 122 -33.18 16.72 -8.17
N ASP A 123 -32.79 17.05 -9.41
CA ASP A 123 -33.67 17.65 -10.39
C ASP A 123 -34.70 16.58 -10.77
N ASP A 124 -35.74 16.49 -9.96
CA ASP A 124 -36.91 15.68 -10.25
C ASP A 124 -37.59 16.23 -11.52
N ALA A 125 -37.68 15.35 -12.50
CA ALA A 125 -38.25 15.56 -13.81
C ALA A 125 -39.77 15.84 -13.72
N PRO A 126 -40.36 16.54 -14.70
CA PRO A 126 -41.72 17.07 -14.58
C PRO A 126 -42.79 15.98 -14.52
N ASP A 127 -43.80 16.23 -13.69
CA ASP A 127 -45.05 15.48 -13.60
C ASP A 127 -45.71 15.32 -14.98
N GLY A 128 -45.63 14.09 -15.49
CA GLY A 128 -46.32 13.63 -16.70
C GLY A 128 -47.35 12.57 -16.32
N ASP A 129 -48.53 13.02 -15.93
CA ASP A 129 -49.69 12.20 -15.64
C ASP A 129 -50.15 11.45 -16.91
N GLY A 130 -50.26 10.12 -16.87
CA GLY A 130 -50.64 9.35 -18.06
C GLY A 130 -50.52 7.82 -17.97
N ARG A 131 -51.46 7.18 -17.25
CA ARG A 131 -52.07 5.83 -17.47
C ARG A 131 -51.30 4.86 -18.39
N THR A 132 -50.98 3.61 -18.00
CA THR A 132 -51.91 2.46 -17.90
C THR A 132 -51.14 1.23 -17.35
N PRO A 133 -51.72 0.35 -16.53
CA PRO A 133 -51.04 -0.85 -16.03
C PRO A 133 -51.24 -2.04 -16.98
N LEU A 134 -50.21 -2.89 -17.20
CA LEU A 134 -50.45 -4.24 -17.71
C LEU A 134 -49.35 -5.26 -17.35
N ALA A 135 -49.79 -6.27 -16.60
CA ALA A 135 -49.45 -7.69 -16.65
C ALA A 135 -48.01 -8.17 -16.40
N ALA A 136 -47.91 -8.93 -15.31
CA ALA A 136 -46.89 -9.95 -15.09
C ALA A 136 -46.91 -11.03 -16.19
N THR A 137 -45.73 -11.44 -16.66
CA THR A 137 -45.49 -12.83 -17.11
C THR A 137 -44.08 -13.28 -16.71
N ARG A 138 -43.99 -14.45 -16.07
CA ARG A 138 -42.75 -15.21 -15.89
C ARG A 138 -42.30 -15.75 -17.25
N GLY A 139 -41.03 -15.55 -17.60
CA GLY A 139 -40.40 -16.07 -18.83
C GLY A 139 -39.02 -16.67 -18.57
N THR A 140 -38.98 -18.00 -18.61
CA THR A 140 -37.90 -19.01 -18.73
C THR A 140 -36.46 -18.56 -19.07
N PRO A 141 -35.41 -19.19 -18.48
CA PRO A 141 -34.01 -18.90 -18.80
C PRO A 141 -33.63 -19.37 -20.21
N GLY A 142 -33.07 -18.45 -21.01
CA GLY A 142 -32.55 -18.72 -22.35
C GLY A 142 -31.26 -19.53 -22.32
N ARG A 143 -31.24 -20.65 -23.07
CA ARG A 143 -30.06 -21.43 -23.39
C ARG A 143 -29.05 -20.58 -24.19
N LEU A 144 -27.79 -20.61 -23.77
CA LEU A 144 -26.65 -20.14 -24.54
C LEU A 144 -26.47 -21.00 -25.81
N ARG A 145 -26.33 -20.36 -26.96
CA ARG A 145 -25.89 -21.00 -28.21
C ARG A 145 -24.36 -21.18 -28.20
N PRO A 146 -23.83 -22.35 -28.59
CA PRO A 146 -22.39 -22.54 -28.74
C PRO A 146 -21.84 -21.82 -29.98
N VAL A 147 -20.62 -21.30 -29.85
CA VAL A 147 -19.85 -20.61 -30.88
C VAL A 147 -19.10 -21.64 -31.74
N PRO A 148 -19.08 -21.56 -33.08
CA PRO A 148 -18.41 -22.53 -33.93
C PRO A 148 -16.94 -22.16 -34.25
N GLY A 149 -16.07 -23.18 -34.21
CA GLY A 149 -14.98 -23.33 -35.18
C GLY A 149 -13.55 -23.09 -34.69
N ALA A 150 -12.77 -24.17 -34.63
CA ALA A 150 -11.39 -24.19 -35.10
C ALA A 150 -11.11 -25.59 -35.68
N GLY A 151 -11.20 -25.70 -37.01
CA GLY A 151 -10.72 -26.86 -37.74
C GLY A 151 -9.20 -26.93 -37.64
N ARG A 152 -8.70 -28.14 -37.48
CA ARG A 152 -7.30 -28.51 -37.71
C ARG A 152 -7.18 -28.93 -39.16
N ASP A 153 -6.10 -28.52 -39.80
CA ASP A 153 -5.23 -29.33 -40.66
C ASP A 153 -3.83 -28.69 -40.63
#